data_AF-A0A2E8GPK2-F1
#
_entry.id   AF-A0A2E8GPK2-F1
#
_cell.length_a   1.000
_cell.length_b   1.000
_cell.length_c   1.000
_cell.angle_alpha   90.00
_cell.angle_beta   90.00
_cell.angle_gamma   90.00
#
_symmetry.space_group_name_H-M   'P 1'
#
loop_
_entity.id
_entity.type
_entity.pdbx_description
1 polymer ?
#
loop_
_entity_poly.entity_id
_entity_poly.type
_entity_poly.pdbx_seq_one_letter_code
_entity_poly.pdbx_strand_id
1 'polypeptide(L)' 'MERKPEDWHVDNFRARHMGGVSIWLGGGILGYHIEKPEYQELGLRGRFRLHKHIKTLRERKP' A
#
# COMPACT_ATOMS: atom_id res chain seq x y z
N MET A 1 7.87 1.58 -13.54
CA MET A 1 6.49 1.99 -13.88
C MET A 1 5.87 2.57 -12.62
N GLU A 2 5.45 3.84 -12.66
CA GLU A 2 4.85 4.52 -11.50
C GLU A 2 3.44 3.97 -11.28
N ARG A 3 3.14 3.51 -10.06
CA ARG A 3 1.82 2.90 -9.74
C ARG A 3 0.82 4.03 -9.58
N LYS A 4 -0.05 4.24 -10.57
CA LYS A 4 -0.99 5.35 -10.55
C LYS A 4 -2.15 5.04 -9.60
N PRO A 5 -2.69 6.04 -8.88
CA PRO A 5 -3.79 5.83 -7.94
C PRO A 5 -5.04 5.21 -8.57
N GLU A 6 -5.29 5.48 -9.85
CA GLU A 6 -6.40 4.96 -10.64
C GLU A 6 -6.35 3.43 -10.84
N ASP A 7 -5.17 2.82 -10.72
CA ASP A 7 -4.96 1.38 -10.96
C ASP A 7 -5.16 0.54 -9.67
N TRP A 8 -5.58 1.15 -8.57
CA TRP A 8 -5.81 0.50 -7.28
C TRP A 8 -7.30 0.27 -7.01
N HIS A 9 -7.66 -0.99 -6.78
CA HIS A 9 -8.96 -1.39 -6.27
C HIS A 9 -8.87 -1.69 -4.78
N VAL A 10 -9.80 -1.17 -3.98
CA VAL A 10 -9.80 -1.35 -2.52
C VAL A 10 -11.12 -1.97 -2.10
N ASP A 11 -11.05 -3.04 -1.30
CA ASP A 11 -12.15 -3.66 -0.60
C ASP A 11 -11.99 -3.49 0.92
N ASN A 12 -12.93 -4.04 1.70
CA ASN A 12 -12.98 -3.85 3.16
C ASN A 12 -11.72 -4.34 3.90
N PHE A 13 -10.92 -5.23 3.29
CA PHE A 13 -9.79 -5.88 3.95
C PHE A 13 -8.52 -5.93 3.08
N ARG A 14 -8.55 -5.45 1.84
CA ARG A 14 -7.46 -5.56 0.88
C ARG A 14 -7.47 -4.42 -0.14
N ALA A 15 -6.30 -3.98 -0.56
CA ALA A 15 -6.08 -3.14 -1.73
C ALA A 15 -5.28 -3.92 -2.77
N ARG A 16 -5.79 -4.03 -3.99
CA ARG A 16 -5.16 -4.74 -5.11
C ARG A 16 -4.86 -3.77 -6.24
N HIS A 17 -3.61 -3.75 -6.67
CA HIS A 17 -3.15 -3.00 -7.84
C HIS A 17 -3.22 -3.90 -9.08
N MET A 18 -3.56 -3.34 -10.25
CA MET A 18 -3.55 -4.09 -11.52
C MET A 18 -2.19 -4.74 -11.83
N GLY A 19 -1.09 -4.12 -11.38
CA GLY A 19 0.27 -4.68 -11.47
C GLY A 19 0.59 -5.81 -10.47
N GLY A 20 -0.40 -6.51 -9.94
CA GLY A 20 -0.23 -7.72 -9.11
C GLY A 20 0.08 -7.49 -7.63
N VAL A 21 0.25 -6.24 -7.18
CA VAL A 21 0.49 -5.93 -5.76
C VAL A 21 -0.79 -6.06 -4.96
N SER A 22 -0.72 -6.71 -3.81
CA SER A 22 -1.84 -6.85 -2.88
C SER A 22 -1.44 -6.40 -1.48
N ILE A 23 -2.23 -5.52 -0.88
CA ILE A 23 -2.04 -5.02 0.48
C ILE A 23 -3.23 -5.47 1.30
N TRP A 24 -3.03 -6.36 2.26
CA TRP A 24 -4.05 -6.72 3.23
C TRP A 24 -4.12 -5.64 4.32
N LEU A 25 -5.30 -5.06 4.51
CA LEU A 25 -5.62 -4.08 5.53
C LEU A 25 -6.26 -4.85 6.71
N GLY A 26 -5.43 -5.53 7.51
CA GLY A 26 -5.88 -6.21 8.72
C GLY A 26 -6.33 -5.22 9.79
N GLY A 27 -7.41 -5.54 10.51
CA GLY A 27 -8.12 -4.67 11.47
C GLY A 27 -7.36 -4.33 12.77
N GLY A 28 -6.08 -3.98 12.69
CA GLY A 28 -5.27 -3.53 13.82
C GLY A 28 -4.45 -2.29 13.46
N ILE A 29 -4.11 -1.48 14.47
CA ILE A 29 -3.50 -0.14 14.36
C ILE A 29 -2.22 -0.10 13.47
N LEU A 30 -1.54 -1.23 13.30
CA LEU A 30 -0.31 -1.40 12.50
C LEU A 30 -0.32 -2.63 11.55
N GLY A 31 -1.45 -3.32 11.39
CA GLY A 31 -1.50 -4.64 10.73
C GLY A 31 -1.76 -4.60 9.23
N TYR A 32 -0.90 -3.95 8.44
CA TYR A 32 -0.96 -4.08 6.99
C TYR A 32 0.08 -5.08 6.48
N HIS A 33 -0.37 -6.12 5.78
CA HIS A 33 0.51 -7.12 5.16
C HIS A 33 0.59 -6.84 3.66
N ILE A 34 1.78 -6.47 3.17
CA ILE A 34 1.99 -6.20 1.74
C ILE A 34 2.54 -7.47 1.11
N GLU A 35 1.67 -8.14 0.36
CA GLU A 35 2.04 -9.23 -0.52
C GLU A 35 2.48 -8.63 -1.86
N LYS A 36 3.79 -8.70 -2.12
CA LYS A 36 4.38 -8.19 -3.36
C LYS A 36 4.56 -9.35 -4.34
N PRO A 37 4.36 -9.16 -5.65
CA PRO A 37 4.90 -10.09 -6.62
C PRO A 37 6.43 -10.10 -6.49
N GLU A 38 7.06 -11.25 -6.72
CA GLU A 38 8.51 -11.53 -6.51
C GLU A 38 9.47 -10.51 -7.15
N TYR A 39 8.98 -9.65 -8.03
CA TYR A 39 9.73 -8.69 -8.82
C TYR A 39 9.70 -7.25 -8.28
N GLN A 40 9.88 -7.00 -6.97
CA GLN A 40 10.38 -5.69 -6.51
C GLN A 40 10.77 -5.63 -5.02
N GLU A 41 12.06 -5.66 -4.76
CA GLU A 41 12.63 -5.14 -3.51
C GLU A 41 12.48 -3.61 -3.47
N LEU A 42 11.57 -3.13 -2.63
CA LEU A 42 11.50 -1.71 -2.30
C LEU A 42 12.66 -1.40 -1.35
N GLY A 43 13.71 -0.77 -1.87
CA GLY A 43 14.81 -0.26 -1.06
C GLY A 43 14.31 0.66 0.06
N LEU A 44 15.12 0.82 1.11
CA LEU A 44 14.77 1.55 2.34
C LEU A 44 14.12 2.92 2.08
N ARG A 45 14.66 3.69 1.13
CA ARG A 45 14.11 5.00 0.74
C ARG A 45 12.66 4.92 0.22
N GLY A 46 12.34 3.88 -0.56
CA GLY A 46 10.99 3.62 -1.05
C GLY A 46 10.01 3.26 0.08
N ARG A 47 10.47 2.50 1.08
CA ARG A 47 9.66 2.16 2.27
C ARG A 47 9.34 3.40 3.10
N PHE A 48 10.31 4.27 3.35
CA PHE A 48 10.07 5.52 4.09
C PHE A 48 9.11 6.47 3.37
N ARG A 49 9.24 6.60 2.04
CA ARG A 49 8.35 7.44 1.23
C ARG A 49 6.91 6.93 1.27
N LEU A 50 6.74 5.60 1.14
CA LEU A 50 5.42 4.96 1.24
C LEU A 50 4.80 5.15 2.63
N HIS A 51 5.58 4.95 3.70
CA HIS A 51 5.12 5.13 5.08
C HIS A 51 4.63 6.56 5.35
N LYS A 52 5.41 7.58 4.93
CA LYS A 52 5.05 8.99 5.09
C LYS A 52 3.75 9.31 4.35
N HIS A 53 3.59 8.79 3.14
CA HIS A 53 2.39 9.01 2.33
C HIS A 53 1.14 8.38 2.97
N ILE A 54 1.23 7.13 3.44
CA ILE A 54 0.15 6.44 4.15
C ILE A 54 -0.24 7.19 5.43
N LYS A 55 0.74 7.70 6.19
CA LYS A 55 0.49 8.48 7.42
C LYS A 55 -0.31 9.75 7.13
N THR A 56 0.08 10.53 6.12
CA THR A 56 -0.63 11.75 5.73
C THR A 56 -2.06 11.46 5.25
N LEU A 57 -2.28 10.34 4.54
CA LEU A 57 -3.63 9.95 4.12
C LEU A 57 -4.52 9.52 5.31
N ARG A 58 -3.95 8.93 6.36
CA ARG A 58 -4.68 8.62 7.61
C ARG A 58 -5.07 9.88 8.38
N GLU A 59 -4.18 10.86 8.45
CA GLU A 59 -4.43 12.13 9.15
C GLU A 59 -5.41 13.05 8.41
N ARG A 60 -5.58 12.85 7.10
CA ARG A 60 -6.56 13.58 6.26
C ARG A 60 -7.94 12.93 6.18
N LYS A 61 -8.13 11.74 6.76
CA LYS A 61 -9.50 11.23 6.94
C LYS A 61 -10.14 11.96 8.12
N PRO A 62 -11.35 12.52 7.95
CA PRO A 62 -12.08 13.20 9.03
C PRO A 62 -12.42 12.25 10.18
#